data_AF-A0A260ZTS1-F1
#
_entry.id   AF-A0A260ZTS1-F1
#
_cell.length_a   1.000
_cell.length_b   1.000
_cell.length_c   1.000
_cell.angle_alpha   90.00
_cell.angle_beta   90.00
_cell.angle_gamma   90.00
#
_symmetry.space_group_name_H-M   'P 1'
#
loop_
_entity.id
_entity.type
_entity.pdbx_description
1 polymer ?
#
loop_
_entity_poly.entity_id
_entity_poly.type
_entity_poly.pdbx_seq_one_letter_code
_entity_poly.pdbx_strand_id
1 'polypeptide(L)'
;MLLPICLLVFLFPGRTTATPVAPNHIDCHYEHHKMLKCAKVQFKPDWYAPNFEQYIPQFKEWLNCIGTVVCPINVNRMEEVELKFKLKLLWTAHNFDDCFSQENGAKFADCLLPPDCESESFQFCMVNVMESLPTCSPANVKIYSSTIQDRIRVCKLREEREHWRNISQSRS
;
A
#
# COMPACT_ATOMS: atom_id res chain seq x y z
N MET A 1 -1.88 -64.49 -11.41
CA MET A 1 -1.93 -63.23 -10.63
C MET A 1 -0.50 -62.77 -10.41
N LEU A 2 -0.06 -61.76 -11.15
CA LEU A 2 1.30 -61.19 -11.11
C LEU A 2 1.17 -59.66 -10.91
N LEU A 3 1.87 -59.13 -9.92
CA LEU A 3 2.29 -57.72 -9.76
C LEU A 3 3.81 -57.68 -10.06
N PRO A 4 4.49 -56.52 -10.18
CA PRO A 4 4.20 -55.23 -10.83
C PRO A 4 5.36 -54.80 -11.77
N ILE A 5 5.19 -53.84 -12.70
CA ILE A 5 6.34 -53.12 -13.31
C ILE A 5 6.06 -51.63 -13.39
N CYS A 6 6.94 -50.89 -12.74
CA CYS A 6 7.13 -49.45 -12.76
C CYS A 6 7.42 -48.90 -14.17
N LEU A 7 6.80 -47.78 -14.53
CA LEU A 7 7.34 -46.76 -15.44
C LEU A 7 6.88 -45.40 -14.89
N LEU A 8 7.64 -44.81 -13.97
CA LEU A 8 8.58 -43.72 -14.24
C LEU A 8 7.98 -42.57 -15.08
N VAL A 9 7.51 -41.56 -14.34
CA VAL A 9 7.93 -40.16 -14.45
C VAL A 9 8.15 -39.62 -15.87
N PHE A 10 7.20 -38.82 -16.33
CA PHE A 10 7.52 -37.52 -16.90
C PHE A 10 6.60 -36.47 -16.24
N LEU A 11 6.94 -36.09 -15.01
CA LEU A 11 6.61 -34.76 -14.50
C LEU A 11 7.46 -33.77 -15.29
N PHE A 12 6.97 -33.29 -16.42
CA PHE A 12 7.44 -31.99 -16.89
C PHE A 12 6.92 -30.96 -15.89
N PRO A 13 7.78 -30.24 -15.15
CA PRO A 13 7.36 -28.99 -14.54
C PRO A 13 7.23 -28.03 -15.72
N GLY A 14 6.11 -28.14 -16.44
CA GLY A 14 5.63 -27.08 -17.29
C GLY A 14 5.39 -25.91 -16.36
N ARG A 15 6.42 -25.09 -16.19
CA ARG A 15 6.36 -23.77 -15.60
C ARG A 15 5.37 -23.03 -16.49
N THR A 16 4.10 -23.13 -16.15
CA THR A 16 3.09 -22.22 -16.65
C THR A 16 3.49 -20.89 -16.07
N THR A 17 4.32 -20.16 -16.82
CA THR A 17 4.30 -18.71 -16.76
C THR A 17 2.89 -18.36 -17.18
N ALA A 18 1.97 -18.38 -16.23
CA ALA A 18 0.67 -17.77 -16.35
C ALA A 18 0.99 -16.33 -16.71
N THR A 19 0.96 -16.03 -17.99
CA THR A 19 1.06 -14.66 -18.46
C THR A 19 -0.09 -13.95 -17.76
N PRO A 20 0.17 -12.85 -17.05
CA PRO A 20 -0.89 -12.11 -16.41
C PRO A 20 -1.94 -11.82 -17.50
N VAL A 21 -3.13 -12.39 -17.34
CA VAL A 21 -4.24 -12.12 -18.24
C VAL A 21 -4.50 -10.64 -18.09
N ALA A 22 -4.22 -9.88 -19.14
CA ALA A 22 -4.44 -8.45 -19.14
C ALA A 22 -5.90 -8.21 -18.76
N PRO A 23 -6.17 -7.33 -17.78
CA PRO A 23 -7.53 -7.10 -17.37
C PRO A 23 -8.31 -6.51 -18.53
N ASN A 24 -9.57 -6.91 -18.67
CA ASN A 24 -10.46 -6.33 -19.66
C ASN A 24 -10.52 -4.81 -19.43
N HIS A 25 -10.01 -4.03 -20.39
CA HIS A 25 -9.86 -2.58 -20.29
C HIS A 25 -11.21 -1.89 -19.97
N ILE A 26 -12.32 -2.46 -20.44
CA ILE A 26 -13.68 -1.98 -20.18
C ILE A 26 -14.02 -2.09 -18.69
N ASP A 27 -13.69 -3.22 -18.06
CA ASP A 27 -13.97 -3.46 -16.64
C ASP A 27 -13.12 -2.55 -15.75
N CYS A 28 -11.84 -2.36 -16.09
CA CYS A 28 -10.97 -1.42 -15.39
C CYS A 28 -11.48 0.02 -15.42
N HIS A 29 -11.97 0.47 -16.59
CA HIS A 29 -12.48 1.83 -16.75
C HIS A 29 -13.80 2.05 -16.01
N TYR A 30 -14.70 1.06 -16.04
CA TYR A 30 -15.98 1.09 -15.33
C TYR A 30 -15.77 1.15 -13.81
N GLU A 31 -14.91 0.26 -13.28
CA GLU A 31 -14.55 0.26 -11.86
C GLU A 31 -13.93 1.60 -11.44
N HIS A 32 -12.99 2.14 -12.22
CA HIS A 32 -12.38 3.44 -11.93
C HIS A 32 -13.43 4.56 -11.88
N HIS A 33 -14.36 4.59 -12.83
CA HIS A 33 -15.48 5.54 -12.83
C HIS A 33 -16.36 5.37 -11.60
N LYS A 34 -16.65 4.13 -11.19
CA LYS A 34 -17.41 3.85 -9.98
C LYS A 34 -16.70 4.39 -8.73
N MET A 35 -15.38 4.17 -8.60
CA MET A 35 -14.56 4.73 -7.51
C MET A 35 -14.67 6.26 -7.43
N LEU A 36 -14.54 6.95 -8.57
CA LEU A 36 -14.68 8.41 -8.64
C LEU A 36 -16.10 8.88 -8.28
N LYS A 37 -17.14 8.17 -8.75
CA LYS A 37 -18.53 8.49 -8.43
C LYS A 37 -18.82 8.34 -6.95
N CYS A 38 -18.37 7.26 -6.32
CA CYS A 38 -18.49 7.04 -4.89
C CYS A 38 -17.72 8.11 -4.09
N ALA A 39 -16.52 8.50 -4.53
CA ALA A 39 -15.70 9.50 -3.82
C ALA A 39 -16.32 10.91 -3.87
N LYS A 40 -16.90 11.33 -5.01
CA LYS A 40 -17.44 12.70 -5.19
C LYS A 40 -18.48 13.10 -4.15
N VAL A 41 -19.22 12.13 -3.61
CA VAL A 41 -20.33 12.34 -2.68
C VAL A 41 -19.95 12.02 -1.23
N GLN A 42 -19.09 11.03 -1.00
CA GLN A 42 -18.98 10.40 0.33
C GLN A 42 -17.58 10.38 0.95
N PHE A 43 -16.49 10.60 0.21
CA PHE A 43 -15.14 10.43 0.77
C PHE A 43 -14.15 11.44 0.22
N LYS A 44 -13.99 12.53 0.98
CA LYS A 44 -12.98 13.58 0.78
C LYS A 44 -12.31 13.88 2.13
N PRO A 45 -11.49 12.95 2.64
CA PRO A 45 -10.88 13.15 3.94
C PRO A 45 -9.89 14.32 3.88
N ASP A 46 -9.94 15.19 4.88
CA ASP A 46 -8.84 16.08 5.17
C ASP A 46 -7.71 15.27 5.82
N TRP A 47 -6.69 14.95 5.02
CA TRP A 47 -5.52 14.18 5.44
C TRP A 47 -4.66 14.89 6.50
N TYR A 48 -4.96 16.14 6.82
CA TYR A 48 -4.27 16.92 7.86
C TYR A 48 -5.14 17.17 9.09
N ALA A 49 -6.40 16.73 9.07
CA ALA A 49 -7.28 16.86 10.23
C ALA A 49 -6.66 16.17 11.46
N PRO A 50 -6.65 16.84 12.63
CA PRO A 50 -6.14 16.26 13.88
C PRO A 50 -7.05 15.13 14.39
N ASN A 51 -8.36 15.23 14.15
CA ASN A 51 -9.38 14.24 14.51
C ASN A 51 -9.75 13.35 13.31
N PHE A 52 -8.75 12.76 12.65
CA PHE A 52 -8.93 12.03 11.39
C PHE A 52 -9.87 10.82 11.51
N GLU A 53 -10.03 10.25 12.71
CA GLU A 53 -10.97 9.18 13.01
C GLU A 53 -12.43 9.50 12.67
N GLN A 54 -12.80 10.79 12.61
CA GLN A 54 -14.14 11.21 12.17
C GLN A 54 -14.46 10.75 10.74
N TYR A 55 -13.45 10.46 9.92
CA TYR A 55 -13.62 10.01 8.54
C TYR A 55 -13.86 8.49 8.41
N ILE A 56 -13.81 7.73 9.51
CA ILE A 56 -14.05 6.27 9.50
C ILE A 56 -15.41 5.90 8.88
N PRO A 57 -16.54 6.54 9.24
CA PRO A 57 -17.85 6.21 8.65
C PRO A 57 -17.88 6.46 7.14
N GLN A 58 -17.38 7.61 6.70
CA GLN A 58 -17.29 8.00 5.29
C GLN A 58 -16.42 7.04 4.48
N PHE A 59 -15.31 6.59 5.07
CA PHE A 59 -14.44 5.60 4.45
C PHE A 59 -15.15 4.25 4.25
N LYS A 60 -15.87 3.77 5.27
CA LYS A 60 -16.67 2.53 5.17
C LYS A 60 -17.78 2.63 4.13
N GLU A 61 -18.48 3.76 4.09
CA GLU A 61 -19.51 4.02 3.06
C GLU A 61 -18.93 4.01 1.66
N TRP A 62 -17.75 4.61 1.47
CA TRP A 62 -17.06 4.62 0.19
C TRP A 62 -16.63 3.21 -0.27
N LEU A 63 -16.06 2.41 0.63
CA LEU A 63 -15.72 1.01 0.35
C LEU A 63 -16.98 0.22 -0.05
N ASN A 64 -18.07 0.39 0.68
CA ASN A 64 -19.35 -0.28 0.39
C ASN A 64 -19.94 0.17 -0.96
N CYS A 65 -19.85 1.45 -1.29
CA CYS A 65 -20.33 1.99 -2.57
C CYS A 65 -19.57 1.37 -3.75
N ILE A 66 -18.24 1.22 -3.63
CA ILE A 66 -17.40 0.63 -4.68
C ILE A 66 -17.69 -0.86 -4.81
N GLY A 67 -17.83 -1.58 -3.69
CA GLY A 67 -17.94 -3.03 -3.68
C GLY A 67 -16.65 -3.72 -4.14
N THR A 68 -16.77 -4.93 -4.67
CA THR A 68 -15.62 -5.71 -5.14
C THR A 68 -15.03 -5.13 -6.42
N VAL A 69 -13.71 -4.98 -6.46
CA VAL A 69 -12.91 -4.65 -7.65
C VAL A 69 -12.09 -5.85 -8.08
N VAL A 70 -11.98 -6.09 -9.38
CA VAL A 70 -11.23 -7.21 -9.95
C VAL A 70 -10.13 -6.77 -10.91
N CYS A 71 -10.20 -5.56 -11.47
CA CYS A 71 -9.10 -5.04 -12.28
C CYS A 71 -7.85 -4.84 -11.42
N PRO A 72 -6.69 -5.44 -11.75
CA PRO A 72 -5.45 -5.30 -10.99
C PRO A 72 -5.02 -3.84 -10.71
N ILE A 73 -5.22 -2.92 -11.67
CA ILE A 73 -4.91 -1.50 -11.46
C ILE A 73 -5.76 -0.91 -10.32
N ASN A 74 -7.04 -1.25 -10.28
CA ASN A 74 -7.99 -0.74 -9.28
C ASN A 74 -7.88 -1.48 -7.95
N VAL A 75 -7.60 -2.79 -7.96
CA VAL A 75 -7.23 -3.56 -6.76
C VAL A 75 -6.04 -2.89 -6.08
N ASN A 76 -4.97 -2.60 -6.83
CA ASN A 76 -3.80 -1.92 -6.30
C ASN A 76 -4.11 -0.50 -5.81
N ARG A 77 -5.12 0.17 -6.37
CA ARG A 77 -5.55 1.50 -5.93
C ARG A 77 -6.35 1.43 -4.63
N MET A 78 -7.25 0.45 -4.49
CA MET A 78 -8.01 0.22 -3.27
C MET A 78 -7.09 -0.11 -2.10
N GLU A 79 -6.15 -1.03 -2.31
CA GLU A 79 -5.16 -1.41 -1.30
C GLU A 79 -4.32 -0.19 -0.85
N GLU A 80 -3.88 0.66 -1.79
CA GLU A 80 -3.12 1.86 -1.44
C GLU A 80 -3.93 2.83 -0.56
N VAL A 81 -5.22 3.04 -0.89
CA VAL A 81 -6.08 3.93 -0.13
C VAL A 81 -6.34 3.37 1.27
N GLU A 82 -6.60 2.08 1.40
CA GLU A 82 -6.77 1.39 2.69
C GLU A 82 -5.53 1.50 3.56
N LEU A 83 -4.34 1.23 3.01
CA LEU A 83 -3.08 1.35 3.73
C LEU A 83 -2.82 2.80 4.16
N LYS A 84 -3.03 3.78 3.28
CA LYS A 84 -2.89 5.20 3.63
C LYS A 84 -3.85 5.62 4.74
N PHE A 85 -5.09 5.15 4.69
CA PHE A 85 -6.08 5.43 5.72
C PHE A 85 -5.67 4.83 7.07
N LYS A 86 -5.22 3.56 7.07
CA LYS A 86 -4.67 2.88 8.26
C LYS A 86 -3.48 3.62 8.85
N LEU A 87 -2.50 3.99 8.02
CA LEU A 87 -1.30 4.72 8.44
C LEU A 87 -1.66 6.09 9.04
N LYS A 88 -2.62 6.80 8.43
CA LYS A 88 -3.07 8.11 8.94
C LYS A 88 -3.79 7.98 10.28
N LEU A 89 -4.65 6.97 10.45
CA LEU A 89 -5.30 6.70 11.75
C LEU A 89 -4.28 6.41 12.84
N LEU A 90 -3.24 5.63 12.54
CA LEU A 90 -2.15 5.39 13.50
C LEU A 90 -1.44 6.70 13.85
N TRP A 91 -1.18 7.56 12.86
CA TRP A 91 -0.54 8.85 13.09
C TRP A 91 -1.37 9.78 13.98
N THR A 92 -2.70 9.76 13.89
CA THR A 92 -3.55 10.62 14.73
C THR A 92 -3.87 10.00 16.08
N ALA A 93 -3.86 8.67 16.19
CA ALA A 93 -4.08 7.97 17.46
C ALA A 93 -2.86 8.02 18.39
N HIS A 94 -1.69 8.38 17.88
CA HIS A 94 -0.43 8.39 18.61
C HIS A 94 0.26 9.74 18.50
N ASN A 95 0.79 10.23 19.62
CA ASN A 95 1.54 11.47 19.62
C ASN A 95 2.98 11.20 19.17
N PHE A 96 3.31 11.58 17.95
CA PHE A 96 4.68 11.52 17.41
C PHE A 96 5.42 12.87 17.46
N ASP A 97 4.81 13.92 18.03
CA ASP A 97 5.35 15.29 17.99
C ASP A 97 6.73 15.37 18.65
N ASP A 98 6.96 14.63 19.73
CA ASP A 98 8.27 14.58 20.41
C ASP A 98 9.36 13.92 19.55
N CYS A 99 8.97 12.99 18.66
CA CYS A 99 9.89 12.35 17.72
C CYS A 99 10.17 13.30 16.54
N PHE A 100 9.14 13.89 15.94
CA PHE A 100 9.23 14.72 14.72
C PHE A 100 9.17 16.23 14.99
N SER A 101 9.66 16.67 16.15
CA SER A 101 9.72 18.08 16.50
C SER A 101 10.62 18.86 15.53
N GLN A 102 10.43 20.18 15.46
CA GLN A 102 11.27 21.05 14.63
C GLN A 102 12.76 20.93 14.99
N GLU A 103 13.09 20.74 16.27
CA GLU A 103 14.46 20.55 16.77
C GLU A 103 15.09 19.25 16.25
N ASN A 104 14.29 18.21 16.07
CA ASN A 104 14.75 16.91 15.58
C ASN A 104 14.77 16.82 14.05
N GLY A 105 14.08 17.74 13.35
CA GLY A 105 13.92 17.70 11.88
C GLY A 105 15.23 17.58 11.11
N ALA A 106 16.30 18.24 11.56
CA ALA A 106 17.62 18.16 10.91
C ALA A 106 18.22 16.74 10.94
N LYS A 107 17.94 15.94 11.97
CA LYS A 107 18.45 14.57 12.09
C LYS A 107 17.78 13.61 11.11
N PHE A 108 16.53 13.88 10.76
CA PHE A 108 15.81 13.11 9.75
C PHE A 108 16.19 13.50 8.32
N ALA A 109 16.80 14.68 8.11
CA ALA A 109 17.25 15.11 6.79
C ALA A 109 18.34 14.20 6.20
N ASP A 110 19.09 13.49 7.07
CA ASP A 110 20.09 12.50 6.67
C ASP A 110 19.46 11.22 6.10
N CYS A 111 18.18 10.98 6.35
CA CYS A 111 17.42 9.91 5.72
C CYS A 111 17.02 10.33 4.31
N LEU A 112 17.89 10.04 3.34
CA LEU A 112 17.67 10.34 1.94
C LEU A 112 16.39 9.68 1.44
N LEU A 113 15.37 10.50 1.18
CA LEU A 113 14.12 10.07 0.56
C LEU A 113 14.39 9.79 -0.92
N PRO A 114 14.19 8.56 -1.40
CA PRO A 114 14.26 8.27 -2.83
C PRO A 114 13.18 9.06 -3.59
N PRO A 115 13.44 9.45 -4.86
CA PRO A 115 12.53 10.27 -5.64
C PRO A 115 11.16 9.60 -5.89
N ASP A 116 11.12 8.27 -5.95
CA ASP A 116 9.94 7.55 -6.38
C ASP A 116 9.03 7.14 -5.20
N CYS A 117 9.63 6.80 -4.05
CA CYS A 117 8.90 6.40 -2.86
C CYS A 117 9.77 6.22 -1.59
N GLU A 118 9.11 6.01 -0.44
CA GLU A 118 9.74 5.63 0.81
C GLU A 118 10.32 4.20 0.73
N SER A 119 11.61 4.06 0.38
CA SER A 119 12.30 2.76 0.35
C SER A 119 12.41 2.13 1.74
N GLU A 120 12.72 0.83 1.77
CA GLU A 120 13.06 0.11 2.99
C GLU A 120 14.25 0.75 3.73
N SER A 121 15.28 1.17 3.00
CA SER A 121 16.43 1.88 3.57
C SER A 121 16.04 3.20 4.21
N PHE A 122 15.14 3.96 3.60
CA PHE A 122 14.60 5.20 4.17
C PHE A 122 13.84 4.90 5.47
N GLN A 123 12.94 3.91 5.47
CA GLN A 123 12.16 3.55 6.66
C GLN A 123 13.02 3.10 7.84
N PHE A 124 14.05 2.28 7.59
CA PHE A 124 14.98 1.88 8.64
C PHE A 124 15.85 3.04 9.13
N CYS A 125 16.24 3.96 8.25
CA CYS A 125 16.91 5.19 8.67
C CYS A 125 16.02 6.00 9.64
N MET A 126 14.73 6.19 9.30
CA MET A 126 13.79 6.90 10.17
C MET A 126 13.72 6.27 11.55
N VAL A 127 13.63 4.94 11.65
CA VAL A 127 13.62 4.23 12.93
C VAL A 127 14.93 4.41 13.70
N ASN A 128 16.08 4.28 13.04
CA ASN A 128 17.38 4.46 13.69
C ASN A 128 17.52 5.88 14.27
N VAL A 129 17.05 6.90 13.54
CA VAL A 129 17.02 8.27 14.05
C VAL A 129 16.08 8.34 15.25
N MET A 130 14.84 7.83 15.16
CA MET A 130 13.90 7.81 16.28
C MET A 130 14.48 7.13 17.54
N GLU A 131 15.18 6.00 17.40
CA GLU A 131 15.84 5.29 18.50
C GLU A 131 16.98 6.08 19.14
N SER A 132 17.66 6.93 18.36
CA SER A 132 18.73 7.80 18.85
C SER A 132 18.22 9.05 19.59
N LEU A 133 16.93 9.37 19.46
CA LEU A 133 16.33 10.59 20.02
C LEU A 133 15.87 10.36 21.45
N PRO A 134 16.41 11.09 22.45
CA PRO A 134 15.97 10.96 23.84
C PRO A 134 14.53 11.42 24.06
N THR A 135 13.98 12.26 23.17
CA THR A 135 12.59 12.71 23.22
C THR A 135 11.62 11.69 22.64
N CYS A 136 12.09 10.74 21.82
CA CYS A 136 11.19 9.78 21.19
C CYS A 136 10.97 8.56 22.10
N SER A 137 9.71 8.34 22.49
CA SER A 137 9.39 7.21 23.38
C SER A 137 9.60 5.86 22.69
N PRO A 138 10.08 4.82 23.41
CA PRO A 138 10.18 3.46 22.85
C PRO A 138 8.85 2.91 22.33
N ALA A 139 7.72 3.36 22.90
CA ALA A 139 6.39 2.99 22.43
C ALA A 139 6.11 3.55 21.03
N ASN A 140 6.45 4.82 20.79
CA ASN A 140 6.29 5.47 19.48
C ASN A 140 7.21 4.83 18.43
N VAL A 141 8.46 4.54 18.78
CA VAL A 141 9.38 3.79 17.91
C VAL A 141 8.75 2.47 17.50
N LYS A 142 8.28 1.67 18.47
CA LYS A 142 7.65 0.37 18.20
C LYS A 142 6.43 0.49 17.28
N ILE A 143 5.56 1.49 17.52
CA ILE A 143 4.39 1.74 16.68
C ILE A 143 4.83 2.09 15.26
N TYR A 144 5.76 3.03 15.09
CA TYR A 144 6.27 3.42 13.79
C TYR A 144 6.86 2.21 13.05
N SER A 145 7.75 1.46 13.71
CA SER A 145 8.40 0.28 13.14
C SER A 145 7.41 -0.80 12.69
N SER A 146 6.28 -0.95 13.38
CA SER A 146 5.22 -1.88 12.97
C SER A 146 4.55 -1.52 11.63
N THR A 147 4.72 -0.28 11.15
CA THR A 147 4.12 0.22 9.91
C THR A 147 5.06 0.18 8.70
N ILE A 148 6.32 -0.20 8.88
CA ILE A 148 7.34 -0.16 7.80
C ILE A 148 6.87 -0.94 6.56
N GLN A 149 6.35 -2.16 6.76
CA GLN A 149 5.92 -2.99 5.64
C GLN A 149 4.70 -2.41 4.91
N ASP A 150 3.78 -1.78 5.62
CA ASP A 150 2.64 -1.09 5.01
C ASP A 150 3.11 0.12 4.16
N ARG A 151 4.07 0.89 4.67
CA ARG A 151 4.67 2.04 3.96
C ARG A 151 5.41 1.60 2.69
N ILE A 152 6.21 0.54 2.80
CA ILE A 152 6.90 -0.09 1.65
C ILE A 152 5.86 -0.64 0.66
N ARG A 153 4.76 -1.24 1.12
CA ARG A 153 3.70 -1.75 0.23
C ARG A 153 3.02 -0.62 -0.54
N VAL A 154 2.74 0.52 0.10
CA VAL A 154 2.21 1.72 -0.58
C VAL A 154 3.12 2.17 -1.72
N CYS A 155 4.45 2.07 -1.56
CA CYS A 155 5.39 2.30 -2.64
C CYS A 155 5.22 1.29 -3.79
N LYS A 156 5.36 -0.01 -3.48
CA LYS A 156 5.31 -1.10 -4.48
C LYS A 156 4.02 -1.09 -5.30
N LEU A 157 2.90 -0.73 -4.68
CA LEU A 157 1.61 -0.59 -5.35
C LEU A 157 1.62 0.46 -6.48
N ARG A 158 2.46 1.49 -6.41
CA ARG A 158 2.60 2.49 -7.47
C ARG A 158 3.33 1.90 -8.67
N GLU A 159 4.45 1.23 -8.44
CA GLU A 159 5.26 0.56 -9.47
C GLU A 159 4.43 -0.51 -10.20
N GLU A 160 3.70 -1.35 -9.44
CA GLU A 160 2.84 -2.38 -10.01
C GLU A 160 1.74 -1.79 -10.91
N ARG A 161 1.14 -0.65 -10.52
CA ARG A 161 0.13 0.00 -11.37
C ARG A 161 0.72 0.59 -12.64
N GLU A 162 1.94 1.10 -12.60
CA GLU A 162 2.64 1.55 -13.79
C GLU A 162 2.91 0.37 -14.74
N HIS A 163 3.36 -0.75 -14.19
CA HIS A 163 3.51 -1.99 -14.95
C HIS A 163 2.19 -2.42 -15.63
N TRP A 164 1.08 -2.42 -14.89
CA TRP A 164 -0.23 -2.74 -15.44
C TRP A 164 -0.71 -1.75 -16.51
N ARG A 165 -0.43 -0.44 -16.35
CA ARG A 165 -0.72 0.56 -17.39
C ARG A 165 0.04 0.25 -18.68
N ASN A 166 1.33 -0.05 -18.57
CA ASN A 166 2.17 -0.38 -19.73
C ASN A 166 1.67 -1.64 -20.44
N ILE A 167 1.24 -2.67 -19.69
CA ILE A 167 0.61 -3.87 -20.27
C ILE A 167 -0.70 -3.52 -20.99
N SER A 168 -1.54 -2.67 -20.40
CA SER A 168 -2.83 -2.31 -21.01
C SER A 168 -2.68 -1.48 -22.30
N GLN A 169 -1.69 -0.59 -22.36
CA GLN A 169 -1.44 0.29 -23.51
C GLN A 169 -0.70 -0.42 -24.65
N SER A 170 0.15 -1.41 -24.35
CA SER A 170 0.86 -2.20 -25.37
C SER A 170 -0.04 -3.18 -26.15
N ARG A 171 -1.30 -3.32 -25.75
CA ARG A 171 -2.28 -4.25 -26.35
C ARG A 171 -3.50 -3.56 -26.98
N SER A 172 -3.56 -2.22 -26.90
CA SER A 172 -4.56 -1.36 -27.54
C SER A 172 -4.01 -0.75 -28.82
#